data_AF-A0A089WG48-F1
#
_entry.id   AF-A0A089WG48-F1
#
_cell.length_a   1.000
_cell.length_b   1.000
_cell.length_c   1.000
_cell.angle_alpha   90.00
_cell.angle_beta   90.00
_cell.angle_gamma   90.00
#
_symmetry.space_group_name_H-M   'P 1'
#
loop_
_entity.id
_entity.type
_entity.pdbx_description
1 polymer ?
#
loop_
_entity_poly.entity_id
_entity_poly.type
_entity_poly.pdbx_seq_one_letter_code
_entity_poly.pdbx_strand_id
1 'polypeptide(L)'
;MEKNSELDQATLRLIVSACALLYVLALIALHPASAANYYAIVTYIVTFIVASVFLRMAIKRWAGHFFWRRLLSMLHDYVGTGFTLALGGEYALPIYAVLLWVTLGNGMRFGSQYLAIATVIALATLMAVFLFDPYWRAQPFVMLTLCVTTIVVPAYAHVLLKRTRVASQEAIAANQEKSRFLAQASHDLRQPIHAIGLFTACLRDARLGQDELRLVDNIDRSLHTVSQLFRSILDLYTLDNGRLQPEAQAVDLGALLEDVLRQNTEAARWAGVELRLRPCRYWVWANPGLLTTMVQNLLSNALKYAPGKPVLLAVRRQGNGLAVVIHDQGPGIAEEHLPQLFKEFYRVRQVRDKDVEGLGLGLPIVQRIGQLLGLAVAVDSRLGRGTRVSIRGLQRIEPRKPVVRPPSVPEQLRGLRVCLVDDDASVLRATSALLEKWGCVVEAHSDGLNVTSGCDIIIADFDLGTKISGAECIAAIRQQRGWQVPAMIMTGHEIERIRRLVESLDIWVLAKPVRPPELRAVLLEQVKVMAEQRAPML
;
A
#
# COMPACT_ATOMS: atom_id res chain seq x y z
N MET A 1 -7.65 5.03 14.46
CA MET A 1 -8.08 5.60 15.76
C MET A 1 -8.22 7.10 15.58
N GLU A 2 -9.44 7.64 15.53
CA GLU A 2 -9.64 9.09 15.58
C GLU A 2 -9.10 9.63 16.89
N LYS A 3 -8.22 10.62 16.82
CA LYS A 3 -7.70 11.33 17.99
C LYS A 3 -8.87 12.06 18.66
N ASN A 4 -9.20 11.70 19.90
CA ASN A 4 -10.34 12.29 20.63
C ASN A 4 -9.99 13.73 21.07
N SER A 5 -10.23 14.68 20.17
CA SER A 5 -9.87 16.10 20.34
C SER A 5 -10.54 16.77 21.55
N GLU A 6 -11.71 16.27 21.98
CA GLU A 6 -12.38 16.73 23.21
C GLU A 6 -11.61 16.32 24.47
N LEU A 7 -11.03 15.12 24.49
CA LEU A 7 -10.25 14.63 25.61
C LEU A 7 -8.91 15.36 25.73
N ASP A 8 -8.30 15.72 24.60
CA ASP A 8 -7.11 16.57 24.54
C ASP A 8 -7.42 17.97 25.11
N GLN A 9 -8.54 18.59 24.70
CA GLN A 9 -8.98 19.88 25.24
C GLN A 9 -9.22 19.81 26.76
N ALA A 10 -9.92 18.78 27.23
CA ALA A 10 -10.21 18.61 28.66
C ALA A 10 -8.95 18.37 29.50
N THR A 11 -7.94 17.69 28.94
CA THR A 11 -6.65 17.48 29.60
C THR A 11 -5.85 18.79 29.67
N LEU A 12 -5.82 19.55 28.58
CA LEU A 12 -5.17 20.86 28.55
C LEU A 12 -5.82 21.87 29.49
N ARG A 13 -7.15 21.86 29.62
CA ARG A 13 -7.87 22.69 30.59
C ARG A 13 -7.31 22.52 32.00
N LEU A 14 -7.14 21.27 32.45
CA LEU A 14 -6.61 20.97 33.78
C LEU A 14 -5.19 21.50 33.97
N ILE A 15 -4.32 21.29 32.97
CA ILE A 15 -2.93 21.79 33.00
C ILE A 15 -2.93 23.32 33.11
N VAL A 16 -3.67 24.02 32.26
CA VAL A 16 -3.70 25.48 32.24
C VAL A 16 -4.31 26.05 33.54
N SER A 17 -5.38 25.44 34.06
CA SER A 17 -5.96 25.86 35.33
C SER A 17 -5.03 25.61 36.53
N ALA A 18 -4.20 24.56 36.50
CA ALA A 18 -3.19 24.33 37.53
C ALA A 18 -2.07 25.39 37.46
N CYS A 19 -1.62 25.75 36.27
CA CYS A 19 -0.67 26.86 36.09
C CYS A 19 -1.26 28.20 36.56
N ALA A 20 -2.53 28.47 36.25
CA ALA A 20 -3.23 29.67 36.74
C ALA A 20 -3.35 29.69 38.27
N LEU A 21 -3.65 28.54 38.90
CA LEU A 21 -3.68 28.43 40.36
C LEU A 21 -2.31 28.74 40.98
N LEU A 22 -1.23 28.16 40.44
CA LEU A 22 0.14 28.43 40.91
C LEU A 22 0.51 29.91 40.75
N TYR A 23 0.11 30.53 39.65
CA TYR A 23 0.32 31.96 39.41
C TYR A 23 -0.37 32.82 40.49
N VAL A 24 -1.64 32.57 40.78
CA VAL A 24 -2.39 33.31 41.80
C VAL A 24 -1.83 33.07 43.20
N LEU A 25 -1.40 31.85 43.52
CA LEU A 25 -0.74 31.55 44.79
C LEU A 25 0.59 32.30 44.94
N ALA A 26 1.36 32.43 43.85
CA ALA A 26 2.58 33.23 43.85
C ALA A 26 2.28 34.72 44.08
N LEU A 27 1.20 35.26 43.51
CA LEU A 27 0.78 36.64 43.77
C LEU A 27 0.41 36.88 45.24
N ILE A 28 -0.26 35.92 45.88
CA ILE A 28 -0.57 35.99 47.33
C ILE A 28 0.72 36.03 48.16
N ALA A 29 1.72 35.21 47.80
CA ALA A 29 3.00 35.17 48.51
C ALA A 29 3.82 36.45 48.32
N LEU A 30 3.78 37.05 47.12
CA LEU A 30 4.52 38.26 46.77
C LEU A 30 3.85 39.55 47.28
N HIS A 31 2.51 39.55 47.42
CA HIS A 31 1.75 40.72 47.86
C HIS A 31 0.78 40.41 49.03
N PRO A 32 1.30 40.10 50.24
CA PRO A 32 0.48 39.65 51.38
C PRO A 32 -0.59 40.65 51.82
N ALA A 33 -0.30 41.96 51.68
CA ALA A 33 -1.23 43.04 52.04
C ALA A 33 -2.52 43.04 51.19
N SER A 34 -2.49 42.42 50.01
CA SER A 34 -3.63 42.27 49.10
C SER A 34 -4.19 40.85 49.01
N ALA A 35 -3.69 39.93 49.86
CA ALA A 35 -4.05 38.50 49.82
C ALA A 35 -5.55 38.25 49.91
N ALA A 36 -6.27 39.08 50.69
CA ALA A 36 -7.72 39.01 50.85
C ALA A 36 -8.47 39.02 49.51
N ASN A 37 -7.98 39.79 48.53
CA ASN A 37 -8.62 39.94 47.22
C ASN A 37 -8.46 38.70 46.33
N TYR A 38 -7.42 37.88 46.56
CA TYR A 38 -7.10 36.72 45.73
C TYR A 38 -7.67 35.40 46.25
N TYR A 39 -8.06 35.32 47.53
CA TYR A 39 -8.67 34.09 48.06
C TYR A 39 -9.95 33.69 47.31
N ALA A 40 -10.78 34.65 46.91
CA ALA A 40 -11.97 34.39 46.10
C ALA A 40 -11.61 33.76 44.74
N ILE A 41 -10.51 34.23 44.11
CA ILE A 41 -10.00 33.69 42.85
C ILE A 41 -9.46 32.27 43.04
N VAL A 42 -8.71 32.02 44.13
CA VAL A 42 -8.21 30.68 44.47
C VAL A 42 -9.35 29.69 44.68
N THR A 43 -10.35 30.05 45.50
CA THR A 43 -11.53 29.21 45.74
C THR A 43 -12.25 28.88 44.44
N TYR A 44 -12.41 29.87 43.55
CA TYR A 44 -13.02 29.66 42.24
C TYR A 44 -12.18 28.76 41.32
N ILE A 45 -10.86 28.94 41.25
CA ILE A 45 -10.00 28.09 40.41
C ILE A 45 -10.04 26.64 40.90
N VAL A 46 -10.08 26.41 42.23
CA VAL A 46 -10.22 25.07 42.79
C VAL A 46 -11.56 24.44 42.41
N THR A 47 -12.68 25.16 42.53
CA THR A 47 -13.99 24.64 42.10
C THR A 47 -14.05 24.41 40.59
N PHE A 48 -13.44 25.28 39.79
CA PHE A 48 -13.28 25.14 38.35
C PHE A 48 -12.50 23.86 37.99
N ILE A 49 -11.40 23.56 38.69
CA ILE A 49 -10.60 22.34 38.48
C ILE A 49 -11.44 21.11 38.80
N VAL A 50 -12.15 21.09 39.93
CA VAL A 50 -13.02 19.97 40.32
C VAL A 50 -14.07 19.72 39.25
N ALA A 51 -14.79 20.76 38.80
CA ALA A 51 -15.76 20.66 37.71
C ALA A 51 -15.12 20.16 36.40
N SER A 52 -13.90 20.62 36.09
CA SER A 52 -13.14 20.20 34.90
C SER A 52 -12.75 18.72 34.94
N VAL A 53 -12.44 18.18 36.11
CA VAL A 53 -12.18 16.75 36.30
C VAL A 53 -13.42 15.92 36.00
N PHE A 54 -14.58 16.31 36.55
CA PHE A 54 -15.86 15.63 36.26
C PHE A 54 -16.21 15.68 34.77
N LEU A 55 -16.07 16.84 34.14
CA LEU A 55 -16.31 17.02 32.71
C LEU A 55 -15.38 16.13 31.87
N ARG A 56 -14.10 16.03 32.24
CA ARG A 56 -13.14 15.13 31.58
C ARG A 56 -13.52 13.66 31.76
N MET A 57 -13.93 13.25 32.96
CA MET A 57 -14.41 11.87 33.21
C MET A 57 -15.65 11.55 32.36
N ALA A 58 -16.58 12.50 32.23
CA ALA A 58 -17.74 12.36 31.37
C ALA A 58 -17.36 12.20 29.88
N ILE A 59 -16.43 13.01 29.37
CA ILE A 59 -15.91 12.89 27.98
C ILE A 59 -15.24 11.53 27.75
N LYS A 60 -14.46 11.04 28.72
CA LYS A 60 -13.81 9.72 28.62
C LYS A 60 -14.83 8.58 28.62
N ARG A 61 -15.88 8.69 29.45
CA ARG A 61 -16.91 7.64 29.59
C ARG A 61 -17.90 7.62 28.43
N TRP A 62 -18.18 8.78 27.81
CA TRP A 62 -19.13 8.93 26.71
C TRP A 62 -18.42 9.52 25.49
N ALA A 63 -17.57 8.73 24.83
CA ALA A 63 -16.86 9.16 23.63
C ALA A 63 -17.85 9.40 22.47
N GLY A 64 -17.66 10.48 21.72
CA GLY A 64 -18.53 10.84 20.60
C GLY A 64 -18.56 12.35 20.34
N HIS A 65 -19.28 12.76 19.30
CA HIS A 65 -19.43 14.15 18.87
C HIS A 65 -20.68 14.78 19.49
N PHE A 66 -20.52 15.55 20.57
CA PHE A 66 -21.65 16.17 21.27
C PHE A 66 -21.56 17.70 21.26
N PHE A 67 -22.37 18.34 20.41
CA PHE A 67 -22.40 19.80 20.26
C PHE A 67 -22.61 20.53 21.60
N TRP A 68 -23.65 20.17 22.35
CA TRP A 68 -23.99 20.82 23.62
C TRP A 68 -22.92 20.63 24.70
N ARG A 69 -22.26 19.47 24.73
CA ARG A 69 -21.15 19.23 25.66
C ARG A 69 -19.97 20.13 25.35
N ARG A 70 -19.63 20.32 24.06
CA ARG A 70 -18.57 21.25 23.64
C ARG A 70 -18.93 22.68 24.00
N LEU A 71 -20.17 23.10 23.75
CA LEU A 71 -20.63 24.44 24.10
C LEU A 71 -20.57 24.69 25.61
N LEU A 72 -21.05 23.75 26.42
CA LEU A 72 -20.99 23.84 27.88
C LEU A 72 -19.53 23.85 28.39
N SER A 73 -18.66 23.07 27.76
CA SER A 73 -17.23 23.07 28.03
C SER A 73 -16.57 24.42 27.70
N MET A 74 -16.94 25.05 26.59
CA MET A 74 -16.47 26.38 26.21
C MET A 74 -16.98 27.44 27.19
N LEU A 75 -18.28 27.41 27.52
CA LEU A 75 -18.86 28.34 28.49
C LEU A 75 -18.17 28.23 29.84
N HIS A 76 -17.90 27.01 30.32
CA HIS A 76 -17.12 26.77 31.53
C HIS A 76 -15.76 27.48 31.46
N ASP A 77 -15.00 27.29 30.38
CA ASP A 77 -13.69 27.93 30.15
C ASP A 77 -13.75 29.46 30.14
N TYR A 78 -14.74 30.04 29.46
CA TYR A 78 -14.88 31.48 29.32
C TYR A 78 -15.43 32.18 30.57
N VAL A 79 -16.32 31.53 31.31
CA VAL A 79 -16.78 32.03 32.60
C VAL A 79 -15.62 32.02 33.59
N GLY A 80 -14.79 30.97 33.59
CA GLY A 80 -13.66 30.89 34.51
C GLY A 80 -12.55 31.90 34.24
N THR A 81 -12.21 32.10 32.96
CA THR A 81 -11.26 33.15 32.57
C THR A 81 -11.81 34.55 32.83
N GLY A 82 -13.09 34.79 32.52
CA GLY A 82 -13.77 36.06 32.80
C GLY A 82 -13.82 36.42 34.28
N PHE A 83 -14.18 35.46 35.14
CA PHE A 83 -14.22 35.65 36.59
C PHE A 83 -12.85 36.04 37.15
N THR A 84 -11.81 35.35 36.71
CA THR A 84 -10.42 35.63 37.13
C THR A 84 -9.96 37.01 36.66
N LEU A 85 -10.31 37.41 35.42
CA LEU A 85 -10.00 38.73 34.87
C LEU A 85 -10.76 39.87 35.57
N ALA A 86 -12.02 39.64 35.94
CA ALA A 86 -12.84 40.64 36.61
C ALA A 86 -12.37 40.93 38.04
N LEU A 87 -11.91 39.93 38.79
CA LEU A 87 -11.51 40.10 40.19
C LEU A 87 -10.01 40.39 40.39
N GLY A 88 -9.15 39.98 39.45
CA GLY A 88 -7.70 40.08 39.64
C GLY A 88 -7.05 41.38 39.16
N GLY A 89 -7.83 42.33 38.61
CA GLY A 89 -7.34 43.66 38.20
C GLY A 89 -6.14 43.60 37.26
N GLU A 90 -5.15 44.49 37.47
CA GLU A 90 -3.91 44.56 36.67
C GLU A 90 -3.15 43.23 36.64
N TYR A 91 -3.05 42.55 37.79
CA TYR A 91 -2.31 41.31 37.92
C TYR A 91 -2.98 40.13 37.20
N ALA A 92 -4.25 40.26 36.77
CA ALA A 92 -4.90 39.25 35.96
C ALA A 92 -4.56 39.34 34.46
N LEU A 93 -3.80 40.33 34.00
CA LEU A 93 -3.45 40.48 32.58
C LEU A 93 -2.90 39.19 31.93
N PRO A 94 -2.04 38.37 32.58
CA PRO A 94 -1.58 37.11 31.98
C PRO A 94 -2.69 36.09 31.72
N ILE A 95 -3.83 36.17 32.41
CA ILE A 95 -4.99 35.28 32.20
C ILE A 95 -5.66 35.56 30.85
N TYR A 96 -5.48 36.76 30.27
CA TYR A 96 -5.91 37.03 28.91
C TYR A 96 -5.26 36.09 27.89
N ALA A 97 -4.00 35.69 28.10
CA ALA A 97 -3.34 34.71 27.24
C ALA A 97 -4.05 33.35 27.26
N VAL A 98 -4.63 32.98 28.41
CA VAL A 98 -5.47 31.77 28.54
C VAL A 98 -6.75 31.91 27.73
N LEU A 99 -7.41 33.07 27.80
CA LEU A 99 -8.62 33.35 27.02
C LEU A 99 -8.36 33.23 25.52
N LEU A 100 -7.31 33.88 25.00
CA LEU A 100 -6.89 33.74 23.60
C LEU A 100 -6.54 32.29 23.21
N TRP A 101 -5.81 31.59 24.08
CA TRP A 101 -5.43 30.19 23.84
C TRP A 101 -6.66 29.28 23.77
N VAL A 102 -7.64 29.47 24.64
CA VAL A 102 -8.91 28.75 24.62
C VAL A 102 -9.65 29.04 23.30
N THR A 103 -9.69 30.30 22.86
CA THR A 103 -10.32 30.67 21.59
C THR A 103 -9.66 29.98 20.40
N LEU A 104 -8.34 30.08 20.28
CA LEU A 104 -7.58 29.45 19.20
C LEU A 104 -7.68 27.92 19.25
N GLY A 105 -7.59 27.35 20.45
CA GLY A 105 -7.66 25.91 20.69
C GLY A 105 -8.97 25.29 20.22
N ASN A 106 -10.10 25.96 20.49
CA ASN A 106 -11.41 25.50 20.00
C ASN A 106 -11.48 25.52 18.47
N GLY A 107 -10.92 26.56 17.82
CA GLY A 107 -10.87 26.63 16.36
C GLY A 107 -10.00 25.55 15.71
N MET A 108 -8.80 25.31 16.25
CA MET A 108 -7.88 24.30 15.72
C MET A 108 -8.41 22.88 15.92
N ARG A 109 -9.12 22.60 17.01
CA ARG A 109 -9.61 21.25 17.34
C ARG A 109 -10.96 20.91 16.72
N PHE A 110 -11.85 21.89 16.64
CA PHE A 110 -13.25 21.66 16.25
C PHE A 110 -13.66 22.38 14.95
N GLY A 111 -12.78 23.20 14.38
CA GLY A 111 -12.97 23.84 13.08
C GLY A 111 -13.39 25.31 13.16
N SER A 112 -13.57 25.91 11.98
CA SER A 112 -13.83 27.35 11.83
C SER A 112 -15.12 27.83 12.50
N GLN A 113 -16.17 27.01 12.53
CA GLN A 113 -17.43 27.36 13.17
C GLN A 113 -17.24 27.54 14.68
N TYR A 114 -16.49 26.63 15.31
CA TYR A 114 -16.16 26.72 16.73
C TYR A 114 -15.19 27.87 17.02
N LEU A 115 -14.28 28.20 16.10
CA LEU A 115 -13.45 29.40 16.21
C LEU A 115 -14.30 30.68 16.25
N ALA A 116 -15.32 30.78 15.39
CA ALA A 116 -16.22 31.93 15.36
C ALA A 116 -17.06 32.02 16.64
N ILE A 117 -17.68 30.91 17.07
CA ILE A 117 -18.46 30.84 18.33
C ILE A 117 -17.56 31.22 19.52
N ALA A 118 -16.37 30.65 19.59
CA ALA A 118 -15.40 30.92 20.65
C ALA A 118 -14.99 32.40 20.68
N THR A 119 -14.79 33.03 19.51
CA THR A 119 -14.44 34.46 19.41
C THR A 119 -15.58 35.35 19.89
N VAL A 120 -16.83 35.01 19.55
CA VAL A 120 -18.01 35.76 20.04
C VAL A 120 -18.15 35.64 21.56
N ILE A 121 -18.00 34.43 22.12
CA ILE A 121 -18.06 34.23 23.57
C ILE A 121 -16.90 34.98 24.25
N ALA A 122 -15.69 34.94 23.71
CA ALA A 122 -14.53 35.65 24.25
C ALA A 122 -14.74 37.18 24.30
N LEU A 123 -15.29 37.77 23.24
CA LEU A 123 -15.64 39.20 23.21
C LEU A 123 -16.75 39.55 24.19
N ALA A 124 -17.77 38.68 24.34
CA ALA A 124 -18.81 38.86 25.34
C ALA A 124 -18.25 38.79 26.77
N THR A 125 -17.30 37.88 27.02
CA THR A 125 -16.58 37.79 28.30
C THR A 125 -15.79 39.07 28.58
N LEU A 126 -15.04 39.59 27.62
CA LEU A 126 -14.29 40.85 27.77
C LEU A 126 -15.23 42.05 28.02
N MET A 127 -16.36 42.11 27.32
CA MET A 127 -17.39 43.13 27.55
C MET A 127 -17.96 43.03 28.97
N ALA A 128 -18.25 41.82 29.47
CA ALA A 128 -18.69 41.64 30.84
C ALA A 128 -17.63 42.13 31.84
N VAL A 129 -16.37 41.73 31.66
CA VAL A 129 -15.24 42.21 32.50
C VAL A 129 -15.16 43.74 32.50
N PHE A 130 -15.31 44.38 31.34
CA PHE A 130 -15.34 45.84 31.22
C PHE A 130 -16.49 46.49 32.00
N LEU A 131 -17.69 45.89 31.98
CA LEU A 131 -18.86 46.47 32.65
C LEU A 131 -18.82 46.31 34.17
N PHE A 132 -18.32 45.18 34.67
CA PHE A 132 -18.37 44.84 36.10
C PHE A 132 -17.23 45.44 36.92
N ASP A 133 -16.04 45.63 36.34
CA ASP A 133 -14.86 46.03 37.11
C ASP A 133 -14.43 47.49 36.82
N PRO A 134 -14.27 48.35 37.85
CA PRO A 134 -13.85 49.74 37.67
C PRO A 134 -12.45 49.93 37.07
N TYR A 135 -11.51 49.01 37.34
CA TYR A 135 -10.13 49.14 36.85
C TYR A 135 -10.08 49.04 35.32
N TRP A 136 -10.79 48.07 34.73
CA TRP A 136 -10.84 47.92 33.28
C TRP A 136 -11.53 49.11 32.57
N ARG A 137 -12.49 49.77 33.22
CA ARG A 137 -13.10 51.02 32.70
C ARG A 137 -12.13 52.20 32.70
N ALA A 138 -11.22 52.25 33.66
CA ALA A 138 -10.18 53.26 33.72
C ALA A 138 -9.07 53.06 32.67
N GLN A 139 -8.98 51.87 32.05
CA GLN A 139 -7.94 51.49 31.09
C GLN A 139 -8.52 51.16 29.68
N PRO A 140 -9.19 52.11 29.01
CA PRO A 140 -9.93 51.83 27.76
C PRO A 140 -9.01 51.35 26.62
N PHE A 141 -7.76 51.81 26.56
CA PHE A 141 -6.82 51.39 25.51
C PHE A 141 -6.31 49.96 25.71
N VAL A 142 -6.15 49.51 26.95
CA VAL A 142 -5.80 48.11 27.23
C VAL A 142 -6.96 47.22 26.81
N MET A 143 -8.20 47.55 27.23
CA MET A 143 -9.40 46.81 26.82
C MET A 143 -9.57 46.78 25.30
N LEU A 144 -9.37 47.91 24.62
CA LEU A 144 -9.39 47.97 23.15
C LEU A 144 -8.37 47.03 22.54
N THR A 145 -7.13 47.01 23.07
CA THR A 145 -6.08 46.09 22.62
C THR A 145 -6.53 44.64 22.76
N LEU A 146 -7.08 44.25 23.93
CA LEU A 146 -7.58 42.89 24.16
C LEU A 146 -8.70 42.51 23.19
N CYS A 147 -9.64 43.41 22.92
CA CYS A 147 -10.70 43.18 21.95
C CYS A 147 -10.15 43.01 20.53
N VAL A 148 -9.25 43.91 20.10
CA VAL A 148 -8.62 43.85 18.77
C VAL A 148 -7.84 42.56 18.60
N THR A 149 -7.00 42.17 19.56
CA THR A 149 -6.23 40.92 19.47
C THR A 149 -7.13 39.68 19.51
N THR A 150 -8.26 39.72 20.23
CA THR A 150 -9.28 38.66 20.24
C THR A 150 -10.00 38.51 18.89
N ILE A 151 -9.97 39.52 18.03
CA ILE A 151 -10.51 39.43 16.66
C ILE A 151 -9.41 39.03 15.68
N VAL A 152 -8.29 39.74 15.69
CA VAL A 152 -7.23 39.63 14.69
C VAL A 152 -6.55 38.26 14.74
N VAL A 153 -6.23 37.74 15.94
CA VAL A 153 -5.52 36.46 16.08
C VAL A 153 -6.37 35.28 15.58
N PRO A 154 -7.63 35.11 16.02
CA PRO A 154 -8.53 34.11 15.44
C PRO A 154 -8.78 34.28 13.94
N ALA A 155 -8.93 35.51 13.44
CA ALA A 155 -9.12 35.75 12.01
C ALA A 155 -7.90 35.30 11.18
N TYR A 156 -6.69 35.62 11.63
CA TYR A 156 -5.46 35.16 10.99
C TYR A 156 -5.34 33.64 11.02
N ALA A 157 -5.64 33.01 12.16
CA ALA A 157 -5.66 31.56 12.29
C ALA A 157 -6.67 30.89 11.35
N HIS A 158 -7.85 31.49 11.16
CA HIS A 158 -8.85 30.99 10.22
C HIS A 158 -8.30 30.96 8.79
N VAL A 159 -7.65 32.04 8.34
CA VAL A 159 -7.05 32.13 7.00
C VAL A 159 -5.96 31.08 6.82
N LEU A 160 -5.08 30.92 7.82
CA LEU A 160 -4.00 29.94 7.77
C LEU A 160 -4.54 28.50 7.69
N LEU A 161 -5.50 28.15 8.55
CA LEU A 161 -6.13 26.83 8.55
C LEU A 161 -6.83 26.53 7.21
N LYS A 162 -7.50 27.53 6.63
CA LYS A 162 -8.16 27.38 5.32
C LYS A 162 -7.14 27.12 4.21
N ARG A 163 -6.05 27.90 4.15
CA ARG A 163 -4.98 27.73 3.14
C ARG A 163 -4.32 26.36 3.25
N THR A 164 -3.95 25.95 4.46
CA THR A 164 -3.32 24.64 4.69
C THR A 164 -4.24 23.50 4.28
N ARG A 165 -5.55 23.61 4.57
CA ARG A 165 -6.53 22.60 4.17
C ARG A 165 -6.66 22.51 2.65
N VAL A 166 -6.77 23.63 1.96
CA VAL A 166 -6.88 23.67 0.49
C VAL A 166 -5.63 23.08 -0.16
N ALA A 167 -4.44 23.52 0.24
CA ALA A 167 -3.17 22.99 -0.29
C ALA A 167 -3.03 21.48 -0.03
N SER A 168 -3.45 21.00 1.15
CA SER A 168 -3.47 19.57 1.46
C SER A 168 -4.46 18.81 0.57
N GLN A 169 -5.63 19.37 0.30
CA GLN A 169 -6.63 18.73 -0.58
C GLN A 169 -6.15 18.68 -2.03
N GLU A 170 -5.54 19.76 -2.53
CA GLU A 170 -4.95 19.82 -3.87
C GLU A 170 -3.81 18.81 -4.02
N ALA A 171 -2.93 18.69 -3.03
CA ALA A 171 -1.85 17.71 -3.03
C ALA A 171 -2.37 16.26 -3.05
N ILE A 172 -3.42 15.97 -2.26
CA ILE A 172 -4.06 14.65 -2.25
C ILE A 172 -4.72 14.36 -3.60
N ALA A 173 -5.45 15.32 -4.17
CA ALA A 173 -6.11 15.18 -5.46
C ALA A 173 -5.09 14.91 -6.58
N ALA A 174 -4.03 15.71 -6.66
CA ALA A 174 -2.96 15.53 -7.64
C ALA A 174 -2.30 14.14 -7.53
N ASN A 175 -2.07 13.65 -6.30
CA ASN A 175 -1.50 12.32 -6.11
C ASN A 175 -2.46 11.19 -6.54
N GLN A 176 -3.77 11.35 -6.29
CA GLN A 176 -4.78 10.40 -6.75
C GLN A 176 -4.90 10.38 -8.27
N GLU A 177 -4.87 11.54 -8.92
CA GLU A 177 -4.90 11.66 -10.38
C GLU A 177 -3.66 11.01 -11.01
N LYS A 178 -2.47 11.31 -10.49
CA LYS A 178 -1.21 10.66 -10.91
C LYS A 178 -1.30 9.14 -10.78
N SER A 179 -1.86 8.66 -9.67
CA SER A 179 -2.03 7.22 -9.43
C SER A 179 -3.01 6.56 -10.42
N ARG A 180 -4.13 7.23 -10.73
CA ARG A 180 -5.11 6.74 -11.71
C ARG A 180 -4.53 6.73 -13.12
N PHE A 181 -3.83 7.78 -13.52
CA PHE A 181 -3.16 7.86 -14.82
C PHE A 181 -2.17 6.71 -15.02
N LEU A 182 -1.34 6.43 -14.01
CA LEU A 182 -0.38 5.34 -14.06
C LEU A 182 -1.05 3.96 -14.10
N ALA A 183 -2.15 3.76 -13.37
CA ALA A 183 -2.93 2.52 -13.43
C ALA A 183 -3.61 2.31 -14.78
N GLN A 184 -4.09 3.36 -15.44
CA GLN A 184 -4.64 3.27 -16.79
C GLN A 184 -3.53 2.96 -17.81
N ALA A 185 -2.43 3.71 -17.78
CA ALA A 185 -1.28 3.47 -18.65
C ALA A 185 -0.72 2.05 -18.48
N SER A 186 -0.77 1.48 -17.26
CA SER A 186 -0.47 0.07 -17.00
C SER A 186 -1.27 -0.88 -17.85
N HIS A 187 -2.59 -0.69 -17.83
CA HIS A 187 -3.51 -1.56 -18.51
C HIS A 187 -3.24 -1.53 -20.02
N ASP A 188 -3.21 -0.31 -20.56
CA ASP A 188 -3.08 -0.04 -22.00
C ASP A 188 -1.73 -0.52 -22.57
N LEU A 189 -0.67 -0.61 -21.75
CA LEU A 189 0.64 -1.11 -22.16
C LEU A 189 0.84 -2.60 -21.91
N ARG A 190 0.11 -3.19 -20.96
CA ARG A 190 0.19 -4.63 -20.66
C ARG A 190 -0.46 -5.49 -21.73
N GLN A 191 -1.60 -5.04 -22.26
CA GLN A 191 -2.34 -5.74 -23.32
C GLN A 191 -1.51 -5.97 -24.59
N PRO A 192 -0.85 -4.96 -25.20
CA PRO A 192 -0.04 -5.19 -26.38
C PRO A 192 1.16 -6.09 -26.09
N ILE A 193 1.81 -5.96 -24.91
CA ILE A 193 2.91 -6.86 -24.52
C ILE A 193 2.44 -8.31 -24.43
N HIS A 194 1.25 -8.54 -23.86
CA HIS A 194 0.66 -9.88 -23.77
C HIS A 194 0.37 -10.46 -25.15
N ALA A 195 -0.27 -9.69 -26.02
CA ALA A 195 -0.59 -10.12 -27.38
C ALA A 195 0.67 -10.43 -28.20
N ILE A 196 1.70 -9.58 -28.15
CA ILE A 196 2.94 -9.84 -28.88
C ILE A 196 3.61 -11.10 -28.34
N GLY A 197 3.66 -11.33 -27.02
CA GLY A 197 4.20 -12.56 -26.43
C GLY A 197 3.49 -13.84 -26.90
N LEU A 198 2.16 -13.79 -27.06
CA LEU A 198 1.39 -14.90 -27.62
C LEU A 198 1.70 -15.13 -29.12
N PHE A 199 1.88 -14.06 -29.90
CA PHE A 199 2.26 -14.16 -31.31
C PHE A 199 3.69 -14.71 -31.50
N THR A 200 4.66 -14.32 -30.67
CA THR A 200 6.02 -14.91 -30.69
C THR A 200 5.98 -16.41 -30.41
N ALA A 201 5.17 -16.85 -29.45
CA ALA A 201 4.97 -18.27 -29.17
C ALA A 201 4.35 -19.01 -30.36
N CYS A 202 3.38 -18.39 -31.06
CA CYS A 202 2.81 -18.96 -32.27
C CYS A 202 3.85 -19.13 -33.39
N LEU A 203 4.72 -18.13 -33.59
CA LEU A 203 5.81 -18.17 -34.57
C LEU A 203 6.84 -19.26 -34.25
N ARG A 204 7.16 -19.48 -32.97
CA ARG A 204 8.24 -20.39 -32.58
C ARG A 204 8.03 -21.84 -32.97
N ASP A 205 6.78 -22.34 -32.96
CA ASP A 205 6.49 -23.69 -33.48
C ASP A 205 5.98 -23.70 -34.94
N ALA A 206 6.16 -22.63 -35.70
CA ALA A 206 6.03 -22.70 -37.16
C ALA A 206 7.28 -23.37 -37.77
N ARG A 207 7.19 -23.91 -38.99
CA ARG A 207 8.35 -24.49 -39.72
C ARG A 207 9.26 -23.38 -40.25
N LEU A 208 9.88 -22.66 -39.33
CA LEU A 208 10.82 -21.57 -39.60
C LEU A 208 12.22 -22.12 -39.90
N GLY A 209 12.98 -21.37 -40.70
CA GLY A 209 14.42 -21.57 -40.83
C GLY A 209 15.16 -21.16 -39.55
N GLN A 210 16.46 -21.49 -39.46
CA GLN A 210 17.24 -21.23 -38.24
C GLN A 210 17.41 -19.73 -37.94
N ASP A 211 17.46 -18.87 -38.95
CA ASP A 211 17.65 -17.43 -38.76
C ASP A 211 16.34 -16.74 -38.33
N GLU A 212 15.19 -17.19 -38.84
CA GLU A 212 13.88 -16.72 -38.39
C GLU A 212 13.58 -17.17 -36.95
N LEU A 213 13.95 -18.39 -36.57
CA LEU A 213 13.87 -18.87 -35.18
C LEU A 213 14.68 -18.00 -34.22
N ARG A 214 15.91 -17.61 -34.61
CA ARG A 214 16.75 -16.69 -33.81
C ARG A 214 16.12 -15.30 -33.66
N LEU A 215 15.48 -14.78 -34.71
CA LEU A 215 14.77 -13.50 -34.65
C LEU A 215 13.55 -13.57 -33.71
N VAL A 216 12.79 -14.67 -33.76
CA VAL A 216 11.65 -14.91 -32.87
C VAL A 216 12.11 -15.02 -31.41
N ASP A 217 13.20 -15.73 -31.13
CA ASP A 217 13.78 -15.82 -29.78
C ASP A 217 14.26 -14.45 -29.27
N ASN A 218 14.84 -13.63 -30.14
CA ASN A 218 15.25 -12.27 -29.79
C ASN A 218 14.03 -11.37 -29.48
N ILE A 219 12.96 -11.45 -30.28
CA ILE A 219 11.72 -10.69 -30.04
C ILE A 219 11.09 -11.13 -28.71
N ASP A 220 11.01 -12.43 -28.43
CA ASP A 220 10.45 -12.95 -27.18
C ASP A 220 11.25 -12.48 -25.96
N ARG A 221 12.58 -12.48 -26.08
CA ARG A 221 13.48 -11.93 -25.05
C ARG A 221 13.26 -10.42 -24.84
N SER A 222 13.19 -9.63 -25.91
CA SER A 222 12.96 -8.18 -25.80
C SER A 222 11.59 -7.87 -25.18
N LEU A 223 10.55 -8.63 -25.54
CA LEU A 223 9.22 -8.52 -24.93
C LEU A 223 9.23 -8.91 -23.46
N HIS A 224 9.96 -9.95 -23.10
CA HIS A 224 10.12 -10.35 -21.71
C HIS A 224 10.77 -9.23 -20.88
N THR A 225 11.85 -8.63 -21.40
CA THR A 225 12.52 -7.49 -20.76
C THR A 225 11.57 -6.30 -20.64
N VAL A 226 10.87 -5.90 -21.71
CA VAL A 226 9.91 -4.77 -21.66
C VAL A 226 8.77 -5.06 -20.68
N SER A 227 8.23 -6.28 -20.67
CA SER A 227 7.19 -6.72 -19.73
C SER A 227 7.64 -6.64 -18.27
N GLN A 228 8.86 -7.12 -17.99
CA GLN A 228 9.45 -7.03 -16.66
C GLN A 228 9.70 -5.58 -16.23
N LEU A 229 10.18 -4.72 -17.14
CA LEU A 229 10.38 -3.29 -16.87
C LEU A 229 9.05 -2.60 -16.57
N PHE A 230 8.00 -2.96 -17.31
CA PHE A 230 6.67 -2.39 -17.11
C PHE A 230 6.09 -2.80 -15.76
N ARG A 231 6.07 -4.11 -15.45
CA ARG A 231 5.69 -4.62 -14.12
C ARG A 231 6.49 -3.95 -13.01
N SER A 232 7.80 -3.83 -13.18
CA SER A 232 8.72 -3.19 -12.24
C SER A 232 8.35 -1.74 -11.90
N ILE A 233 8.07 -0.92 -12.92
CA ILE A 233 7.66 0.49 -12.74
C ILE A 233 6.31 0.55 -12.01
N LEU A 234 5.38 -0.32 -12.39
CA LEU A 234 4.03 -0.32 -11.83
C LEU A 234 3.97 -0.84 -10.40
N ASP A 235 4.75 -1.87 -10.10
CA ASP A 235 4.87 -2.40 -8.74
C ASP A 235 5.42 -1.29 -7.83
N LEU A 236 6.45 -0.54 -8.26
CA LEU A 236 6.96 0.63 -7.54
C LEU A 236 5.85 1.65 -7.21
N TYR A 237 5.05 2.05 -8.19
CA TYR A 237 3.98 3.03 -7.97
C TYR A 237 2.79 2.49 -7.16
N THR A 238 2.49 1.19 -7.27
CA THR A 238 1.42 0.56 -6.48
C THR A 238 1.85 0.42 -5.02
N LEU A 239 3.13 0.11 -4.79
CA LEU A 239 3.77 0.07 -3.47
C LEU A 239 3.88 1.45 -2.81
N ASP A 240 4.00 2.53 -3.59
CA ASP A 240 4.04 3.91 -3.08
C ASP A 240 2.71 4.38 -2.51
N ASN A 241 1.60 3.92 -3.07
CA ASN A 241 0.27 4.38 -2.70
C ASN A 241 -0.39 3.59 -1.57
N GLY A 242 0.30 2.59 -1.00
CA GLY A 242 -0.23 1.75 0.10
C GLY A 242 -1.50 0.97 -0.26
N ARG A 243 -1.84 0.87 -1.54
CA ARG A 243 -3.03 0.15 -2.03
C ARG A 243 -2.84 -1.37 -2.07
N LEU A 244 -1.59 -1.82 -2.02
CA LEU A 244 -1.19 -3.23 -1.98
C LEU A 244 -1.28 -3.74 -0.53
N GLN A 245 -2.24 -4.61 -0.23
CA GLN A 245 -2.31 -5.35 1.04
C GLN A 245 -1.81 -6.78 0.81
N PRO A 246 -0.52 -7.07 1.07
CA PRO A 246 0.03 -8.39 0.81
C PRO A 246 -0.59 -9.43 1.72
N GLU A 247 -1.32 -10.39 1.16
CA GLU A 247 -1.77 -11.55 1.91
C GLU A 247 -0.59 -12.51 2.13
N ALA A 248 -0.24 -12.73 3.39
CA ALA A 248 0.80 -13.67 3.77
C ALA A 248 0.18 -15.05 3.98
N GLN A 249 0.87 -16.09 3.51
CA GLN A 249 0.48 -17.48 3.69
C GLN A 249 1.68 -18.33 4.09
N ALA A 250 1.42 -19.60 4.40
CA ALA A 250 2.47 -20.58 4.63
C ALA A 250 3.17 -20.93 3.30
N VAL A 251 4.47 -20.69 3.23
CA VAL A 251 5.28 -20.92 2.03
C VAL A 251 6.39 -21.92 2.33
N ASP A 252 6.48 -22.99 1.53
CA ASP A 252 7.64 -23.88 1.50
C ASP A 252 8.79 -23.16 0.77
N LEU A 253 9.79 -22.73 1.54
CA LEU A 253 10.90 -21.97 1.02
C LEU A 253 11.82 -22.82 0.15
N GLY A 254 11.90 -24.14 0.38
CA GLY A 254 12.68 -25.05 -0.46
C GLY A 254 12.07 -25.14 -1.85
N ALA A 255 10.78 -25.45 -1.93
CA ALA A 255 10.06 -25.60 -3.19
C ALA A 255 10.03 -24.28 -4.01
N LEU A 256 9.84 -23.14 -3.34
CA LEU A 256 9.85 -21.83 -4.00
C LEU A 256 11.21 -21.54 -4.66
N LEU A 257 12.31 -21.77 -3.93
CA LEU A 257 13.66 -21.49 -4.46
C LEU A 257 14.05 -22.48 -5.57
N GLU A 258 13.61 -23.74 -5.50
CA GLU A 258 13.78 -24.73 -6.56
C GLU A 258 13.05 -24.33 -7.85
N ASP A 259 11.80 -23.86 -7.74
CA ASP A 259 11.03 -23.37 -8.88
C ASP A 259 11.70 -22.15 -9.53
N VAL A 260 12.14 -21.18 -8.73
CA VAL A 260 12.90 -20.01 -9.24
C VAL A 260 14.17 -20.46 -9.96
N LEU A 261 14.95 -21.40 -9.43
CA LEU A 261 16.13 -21.93 -10.12
C LEU A 261 15.77 -22.57 -11.46
N ARG A 262 14.74 -23.42 -11.48
CA ARG A 262 14.26 -24.12 -12.68
C ARG A 262 13.89 -23.13 -13.77
N GLN A 263 13.17 -22.06 -13.43
CA GLN A 263 12.76 -21.03 -14.38
C GLN A 263 13.94 -20.24 -14.98
N ASN A 264 15.10 -20.20 -14.30
CA ASN A 264 16.28 -19.44 -14.73
C ASN A 264 17.41 -20.33 -15.30
N THR A 265 17.15 -21.62 -15.49
CA THR A 265 18.19 -22.57 -15.94
C THR A 265 18.72 -22.22 -17.34
N GLU A 266 17.84 -21.86 -18.28
CA GLU A 266 18.25 -21.45 -19.63
C GLU A 266 19.03 -20.13 -19.61
N ALA A 267 18.55 -19.12 -18.87
CA ALA A 267 19.26 -17.84 -18.71
C ALA A 267 20.67 -18.04 -18.13
N ALA A 268 20.81 -18.93 -17.14
CA ALA A 268 22.10 -19.28 -16.55
C ALA A 268 23.03 -19.99 -17.53
N ARG A 269 22.50 -20.95 -18.32
CA ARG A 269 23.27 -21.63 -19.38
C ARG A 269 23.85 -20.64 -20.39
N TRP A 270 23.05 -19.68 -20.83
CA TRP A 270 23.48 -18.66 -21.79
C TRP A 270 24.52 -17.71 -21.19
N ALA A 271 24.42 -17.41 -19.90
CA ALA A 271 25.41 -16.62 -19.17
C ALA A 271 26.67 -17.44 -18.76
N GLY A 272 26.72 -18.74 -19.05
CA GLY A 272 27.79 -19.64 -18.60
C GLY A 272 27.86 -19.80 -17.08
N VAL A 273 26.76 -19.55 -16.37
CA VAL A 273 26.69 -19.56 -14.91
C VAL A 273 26.15 -20.90 -14.40
N GLU A 274 26.86 -21.49 -13.43
CA GLU A 274 26.35 -22.63 -12.66
C GLU A 274 25.49 -22.14 -11.49
N LEU A 275 24.19 -22.46 -11.52
CA LEU A 275 23.28 -22.18 -10.40
C LEU A 275 23.35 -23.30 -9.36
N ARG A 276 23.71 -22.95 -8.13
CA ARG A 276 23.75 -23.88 -6.99
C ARG A 276 22.69 -23.48 -5.97
N LEU A 277 21.83 -24.43 -5.60
CA LEU A 277 20.90 -24.25 -4.48
C LEU A 277 21.32 -25.16 -3.32
N ARG A 278 21.42 -24.59 -2.12
CA ARG A 278 21.53 -25.38 -0.89
C ARG A 278 20.11 -25.77 -0.44
N PRO A 279 19.73 -27.07 -0.51
CA PRO A 279 18.38 -27.48 -0.16
C PRO A 279 18.03 -27.10 1.28
N CYS A 280 16.77 -26.72 1.50
CA CYS A 280 16.26 -26.42 2.83
C CYS A 280 14.82 -26.94 2.95
N ARG A 281 14.36 -27.15 4.20
CA ARG A 281 13.00 -27.62 4.52
C ARG A 281 12.27 -26.62 5.41
N TYR A 282 12.50 -25.33 5.18
CA TYR A 282 11.93 -24.28 6.01
C TYR A 282 10.60 -23.81 5.45
N TRP A 283 9.67 -23.54 6.36
CA TRP A 283 8.41 -22.90 6.07
C TRP A 283 8.41 -21.48 6.65
N VAL A 284 7.86 -20.54 5.90
CA VAL A 284 7.78 -19.12 6.30
C VAL A 284 6.37 -18.59 6.13
N TRP A 285 6.01 -17.59 6.95
CA TRP A 285 4.80 -16.80 6.74
C TRP A 285 5.13 -15.59 5.86
N ALA A 286 4.77 -15.64 4.59
CA ALA A 286 5.11 -14.61 3.60
C ALA A 286 4.13 -14.62 2.42
N ASN A 287 4.11 -13.54 1.65
CA ASN A 287 3.46 -13.55 0.34
C ASN A 287 4.41 -14.22 -0.69
N PRO A 288 4.02 -15.35 -1.31
CA PRO A 288 4.90 -16.11 -2.21
C PRO A 288 5.22 -15.34 -3.49
N GLY A 289 4.26 -14.59 -4.06
CA GLY A 289 4.48 -13.83 -5.29
C GLY A 289 5.51 -12.70 -5.11
N LEU A 290 5.37 -11.93 -4.04
CA LEU A 290 6.31 -10.86 -3.69
C LEU A 290 7.69 -11.40 -3.32
N LEU A 291 7.76 -12.51 -2.56
CA LEU A 291 9.04 -13.14 -2.22
C LEU A 291 9.74 -13.71 -3.46
N THR A 292 9.01 -14.39 -4.35
CA THR A 292 9.51 -14.85 -5.64
C THR A 292 10.04 -13.69 -6.48
N THR A 293 9.31 -12.57 -6.51
CA THR A 293 9.74 -11.35 -7.23
C THR A 293 11.04 -10.80 -6.68
N MET A 294 11.21 -10.75 -5.35
CA MET A 294 12.47 -10.33 -4.74
C MET A 294 13.63 -11.25 -5.15
N VAL A 295 13.44 -12.58 -5.04
CA VAL A 295 14.48 -13.57 -5.37
C VAL A 295 14.83 -13.52 -6.86
N GLN A 296 13.84 -13.39 -7.74
CA GLN A 296 14.01 -13.29 -9.19
C GLN A 296 14.84 -12.06 -9.59
N ASN A 297 14.56 -10.89 -9.00
CA ASN A 297 15.31 -9.67 -9.26
C ASN A 297 16.78 -9.79 -8.83
N LEU A 298 17.02 -10.41 -7.67
CA LEU A 298 18.37 -10.63 -7.15
C LEU A 298 19.13 -11.66 -7.98
N LEU A 299 18.49 -12.76 -8.38
CA LEU A 299 19.07 -13.80 -9.22
C LEU A 299 19.40 -13.26 -10.63
N SER A 300 18.48 -12.49 -11.22
CA SER A 300 18.72 -11.84 -12.52
C SER A 300 19.93 -10.91 -12.47
N ASN A 301 20.12 -10.16 -11.38
CA ASN A 301 21.32 -9.34 -11.20
C ASN A 301 22.59 -10.20 -11.10
N ALA A 302 22.55 -11.29 -10.34
CA ALA A 302 23.70 -12.19 -10.21
C ALA A 302 24.11 -12.81 -11.56
N LEU A 303 23.15 -13.28 -12.36
CA LEU A 303 23.41 -13.83 -13.71
C LEU A 303 24.00 -12.78 -14.66
N LYS A 304 23.52 -11.55 -14.56
CA LYS A 304 23.92 -10.44 -15.43
C LYS A 304 25.31 -9.92 -15.12
N TYR A 305 25.68 -9.79 -13.84
CA TYR A 305 26.94 -9.16 -13.42
C TYR A 305 28.05 -10.16 -13.09
N ALA A 306 27.76 -11.46 -12.98
CA ALA A 306 28.75 -12.51 -12.75
C ALA A 306 28.73 -13.62 -13.82
N PRO A 307 28.80 -13.28 -15.13
CA PRO A 307 28.82 -14.30 -16.18
C PRO A 307 30.03 -15.24 -16.02
N GLY A 308 29.85 -16.53 -16.33
CA GLY A 308 30.90 -17.55 -16.23
C GLY A 308 31.29 -17.96 -14.80
N LYS A 309 30.62 -17.45 -13.76
CA LYS A 309 30.93 -17.73 -12.35
C LYS A 309 29.73 -18.38 -11.65
N PRO A 310 29.96 -19.28 -10.67
CA PRO A 310 28.85 -19.93 -9.97
C PRO A 310 28.10 -18.94 -9.08
N VAL A 311 26.77 -19.09 -9.01
CA VAL A 311 25.88 -18.33 -8.14
C VAL A 311 25.23 -19.28 -7.15
N LEU A 312 25.33 -18.96 -5.86
CA LEU A 312 24.77 -19.76 -4.76
C LEU A 312 23.50 -19.13 -4.21
N LEU A 313 22.41 -19.88 -4.19
CA LEU A 313 21.21 -19.61 -3.40
C LEU A 313 21.21 -20.48 -2.14
N ALA A 314 21.00 -19.87 -0.99
CA ALA A 314 20.92 -20.58 0.28
C ALA A 314 20.00 -19.88 1.28
N VAL A 315 19.50 -20.64 2.25
CA VAL A 315 18.77 -20.10 3.39
C VAL A 315 19.62 -20.23 4.65
N ARG A 316 19.72 -19.15 5.43
CA ARG A 316 20.43 -19.12 6.72
C ARG A 316 19.48 -18.76 7.85
N ARG A 317 19.72 -19.31 9.04
CA ARG A 317 19.06 -18.85 10.26
C ARG A 317 19.73 -17.57 10.73
N GLN A 318 18.94 -16.58 11.12
CA GLN A 318 19.44 -15.31 11.66
C GLN A 318 18.50 -14.83 12.78
N GLY A 319 18.98 -14.92 14.03
CA GLY A 319 18.15 -14.67 15.21
C GLY A 319 16.93 -15.61 15.25
N ASN A 320 15.75 -15.04 15.44
CA ASN A 320 14.47 -15.78 15.46
C ASN A 320 13.85 -15.99 14.07
N GLY A 321 14.51 -15.54 13.00
CA GLY A 321 14.00 -15.64 11.63
C GLY A 321 14.95 -16.36 10.68
N LEU A 322 14.57 -16.35 9.41
CA LEU A 322 15.34 -16.86 8.30
C LEU A 322 15.79 -15.72 7.38
N ALA A 323 16.88 -15.99 6.66
CA ALA A 323 17.37 -15.12 5.61
C ALA A 323 17.62 -15.91 4.33
N VAL A 324 17.05 -15.46 3.22
CA VAL A 324 17.39 -15.95 1.88
C VAL A 324 18.63 -15.18 1.41
N VAL A 325 19.65 -15.89 0.98
CA VAL A 325 20.95 -15.35 0.60
C VAL A 325 21.28 -15.77 -0.83
N ILE A 326 21.62 -14.79 -1.65
CA ILE A 326 22.14 -14.97 -3.00
C ILE A 326 23.57 -14.45 -3.01
N HIS A 327 24.50 -15.29 -3.46
CA HIS A 327 25.92 -14.98 -3.48
C HIS A 327 26.51 -15.29 -4.86
N ASP A 328 27.00 -14.25 -5.53
CA ASP A 328 27.75 -14.35 -6.77
C ASP A 328 29.26 -14.15 -6.55
N GLN A 329 30.06 -14.58 -7.51
CA GLN A 329 31.52 -14.34 -7.54
C GLN A 329 31.90 -13.37 -8.67
N GLY A 330 31.05 -12.37 -8.93
CA GLY A 330 31.28 -11.36 -9.94
C GLY A 330 32.38 -10.35 -9.57
N PRO A 331 32.49 -9.23 -10.30
CA PRO A 331 33.51 -8.21 -10.07
C PRO A 331 33.33 -7.47 -8.74
N GLY A 332 32.19 -7.67 -8.04
CA GLY A 332 31.86 -6.93 -6.84
C GLY A 332 31.62 -5.44 -7.10
N ILE A 333 31.27 -4.72 -6.04
CA ILE A 333 30.86 -3.31 -6.08
C ILE A 333 31.80 -2.51 -5.18
N ALA A 334 32.29 -1.38 -5.67
CA ALA A 334 33.12 -0.47 -4.89
C ALA A 334 32.29 0.17 -3.76
N GLU A 335 32.94 0.43 -2.61
CA GLU A 335 32.28 0.88 -1.38
C GLU A 335 31.50 2.20 -1.57
N GLU A 336 32.04 3.10 -2.40
CA GLU A 336 31.41 4.39 -2.75
C GLU A 336 30.03 4.27 -3.43
N HIS A 337 29.75 3.14 -4.08
CA HIS A 337 28.48 2.90 -4.76
C HIS A 337 27.44 2.23 -3.87
N LEU A 338 27.85 1.54 -2.80
CA LEU A 338 26.95 0.79 -1.91
C LEU A 338 25.78 1.63 -1.36
N PRO A 339 25.98 2.89 -0.90
CA PRO A 339 24.88 3.71 -0.40
C PRO A 339 23.83 4.09 -1.47
N GLN A 340 24.20 3.99 -2.74
CA GLN A 340 23.38 4.45 -3.86
C GLN A 340 22.71 3.31 -4.62
N LEU A 341 23.04 2.05 -4.34
CA LEU A 341 22.52 0.86 -5.05
C LEU A 341 21.00 0.71 -5.03
N PHE A 342 20.34 1.29 -4.03
CA PHE A 342 18.89 1.26 -3.90
C PHE A 342 18.19 2.49 -4.49
N LYS A 343 18.94 3.44 -5.06
CA LYS A 343 18.34 4.57 -5.78
C LYS A 343 17.83 4.12 -7.14
N GLU A 344 16.66 4.61 -7.50
CA GLU A 344 16.06 4.37 -8.81
C GLU A 344 16.97 4.88 -9.93
N PHE A 345 17.06 4.11 -11.02
CA PHE A 345 17.86 4.42 -12.20
C PHE A 345 19.37 4.54 -11.96
N TYR A 346 19.84 4.27 -10.73
CA TYR A 346 21.26 4.33 -10.41
C TYR A 346 21.98 3.10 -10.95
N ARG A 347 23.10 3.35 -11.65
CA ARG A 347 23.99 2.31 -12.16
C ARG A 347 25.44 2.75 -12.00
N VAL A 348 26.28 1.80 -11.58
CA VAL A 348 27.74 1.95 -11.66
C VAL A 348 28.10 1.88 -13.15
N ARG A 349 28.56 2.99 -13.74
CA ARG A 349 29.00 3.02 -15.14
C ARG A 349 30.51 2.80 -15.19
N GLN A 350 30.98 1.65 -15.67
CA GLN A 350 32.40 1.49 -16.03
C GLN A 350 32.64 1.78 -17.51
N VAL A 351 33.87 2.19 -17.84
CA VAL A 351 34.31 2.63 -19.19
C VAL A 351 34.19 1.52 -20.26
N ARG A 352 33.93 0.26 -19.86
CA ARG A 352 33.72 -0.90 -20.74
C ARG A 352 32.26 -1.45 -20.77
N ASP A 353 31.31 -0.82 -20.08
CA ASP A 353 29.91 -1.30 -19.95
C ASP A 353 29.00 -0.94 -21.15
N LYS A 354 29.49 -0.98 -22.39
CA LYS A 354 28.61 -0.73 -23.55
C LYS A 354 27.54 -1.81 -23.75
N ASP A 355 27.70 -2.99 -23.13
CA ASP A 355 26.91 -4.18 -23.47
C ASP A 355 26.00 -4.72 -22.34
N VAL A 356 25.89 -4.03 -21.20
CA VAL A 356 25.14 -4.53 -20.03
C VAL A 356 23.75 -3.88 -19.94
N GLU A 357 22.73 -4.51 -20.53
CA GLU A 357 21.34 -4.02 -20.62
C GLU A 357 20.59 -4.00 -19.27
N GLY A 358 19.99 -2.85 -18.86
CA GLY A 358 19.04 -2.78 -17.74
C GLY A 358 18.83 -1.37 -17.15
N LEU A 359 17.64 -1.10 -16.60
CA LEU A 359 17.21 0.25 -16.15
C LEU A 359 17.65 0.64 -14.72
N GLY A 360 18.17 -0.29 -13.92
CA GLY A 360 18.57 0.01 -12.52
C GLY A 360 17.41 0.00 -11.51
N LEU A 361 16.33 -0.72 -11.80
CA LEU A 361 15.12 -0.77 -10.95
C LEU A 361 15.06 -2.01 -10.03
N GLY A 362 15.80 -3.08 -10.33
CA GLY A 362 15.66 -4.36 -9.62
C GLY A 362 15.95 -4.29 -8.11
N LEU A 363 17.04 -3.64 -7.69
CA LEU A 363 17.36 -3.47 -6.26
C LEU A 363 16.39 -2.52 -5.53
N PRO A 364 16.01 -1.35 -6.09
CA PRO A 364 14.93 -0.53 -5.55
C PRO A 364 13.62 -1.30 -5.29
N ILE A 365 13.19 -2.15 -6.22
CA ILE A 365 11.99 -2.98 -6.07
C ILE A 365 12.15 -3.96 -4.89
N VAL A 366 13.29 -4.64 -4.81
CA VAL A 366 13.58 -5.55 -3.70
C VAL A 366 13.53 -4.79 -2.37
N GLN A 367 14.09 -3.59 -2.29
CA GLN A 367 14.02 -2.77 -1.08
C GLN A 367 12.57 -2.39 -0.73
N ARG A 368 11.77 -2.00 -1.72
CA ARG A 368 10.39 -1.56 -1.51
C ARG A 368 9.48 -2.72 -1.07
N ILE A 369 9.59 -3.87 -1.72
CA ILE A 369 8.88 -5.09 -1.30
C ILE A 369 9.35 -5.50 0.11
N GLY A 370 10.65 -5.37 0.41
CA GLY A 370 11.18 -5.60 1.74
C GLY A 370 10.50 -4.71 2.79
N GLN A 371 10.42 -3.40 2.56
CA GLN A 371 9.72 -2.46 3.44
C GLN A 371 8.23 -2.82 3.61
N LEU A 372 7.54 -3.15 2.52
CA LEU A 372 6.12 -3.55 2.56
C LEU A 372 5.91 -4.81 3.42
N LEU A 373 6.80 -5.81 3.29
CA LEU A 373 6.71 -7.08 4.02
C LEU A 373 7.34 -7.04 5.42
N GLY A 374 7.94 -5.92 5.84
CA GLY A 374 8.72 -5.83 7.07
C GLY A 374 10.02 -6.64 7.05
N LEU A 375 10.55 -6.93 5.86
CA LEU A 375 11.81 -7.65 5.63
C LEU A 375 12.97 -6.69 5.39
N ALA A 376 14.13 -6.99 5.98
CA ALA A 376 15.33 -6.18 5.80
C ALA A 376 16.18 -6.73 4.65
N VAL A 377 16.54 -5.88 3.70
CA VAL A 377 17.42 -6.23 2.57
C VAL A 377 18.82 -5.69 2.85
N ALA A 378 19.84 -6.54 2.75
CA ALA A 378 21.23 -6.17 2.99
C ALA A 378 22.13 -6.63 1.83
N VAL A 379 23.06 -5.77 1.43
CA VAL A 379 24.07 -6.04 0.39
C VAL A 379 25.45 -5.97 1.03
N ASP A 380 26.21 -7.04 0.91
CA ASP A 380 27.63 -7.10 1.26
C ASP A 380 28.40 -7.39 -0.03
N SER A 381 29.17 -6.42 -0.52
CA SER A 381 29.98 -6.59 -1.73
C SER A 381 31.40 -6.13 -1.48
N ARG A 382 32.37 -6.77 -2.15
CA ARG A 382 33.77 -6.33 -2.15
C ARG A 382 34.28 -6.40 -3.58
N LEU A 383 34.91 -5.32 -4.03
CA LEU A 383 35.51 -5.25 -5.36
C LEU A 383 36.49 -6.44 -5.56
N GLY A 384 36.33 -7.13 -6.69
CA GLY A 384 37.06 -8.33 -7.08
C GLY A 384 36.66 -9.63 -6.36
N ARG A 385 35.71 -9.62 -5.41
CA ARG A 385 35.34 -10.80 -4.60
C ARG A 385 33.87 -11.23 -4.71
N GLY A 386 33.07 -10.53 -5.49
CA GLY A 386 31.64 -10.83 -5.69
C GLY A 386 30.71 -10.08 -4.73
N THR A 387 29.42 -10.36 -4.87
CA THR A 387 28.34 -9.71 -4.11
C THR A 387 27.46 -10.73 -3.41
N ARG A 388 27.07 -10.40 -2.17
CA ARG A 388 26.10 -11.14 -1.38
C ARG A 388 24.91 -10.25 -1.09
N VAL A 389 23.72 -10.68 -1.49
CA VAL A 389 22.46 -10.01 -1.13
C VAL A 389 21.62 -10.92 -0.25
N SER A 390 21.08 -10.36 0.84
CA SER A 390 20.32 -11.10 1.85
C SER A 390 18.96 -10.46 2.09
N ILE A 391 17.89 -11.25 2.02
CA ILE A 391 16.53 -10.88 2.46
C ILE A 391 16.34 -11.47 3.85
N ARG A 392 16.22 -10.64 4.88
CA ARG A 392 16.24 -11.01 6.30
C ARG A 392 14.89 -10.75 6.97
N GLY A 393 14.60 -11.48 8.05
CA GLY A 393 13.40 -11.27 8.86
C GLY A 393 12.23 -12.17 8.50
N LEU A 394 12.45 -13.20 7.67
CA LEU A 394 11.40 -14.16 7.34
C LEU A 394 11.00 -14.95 8.59
N GLN A 395 9.74 -14.82 9.02
CA GLN A 395 9.23 -15.53 10.18
C GLN A 395 9.09 -17.01 9.86
N ARG A 396 9.85 -17.84 10.58
CA ARG A 396 9.75 -19.29 10.47
C ARG A 396 8.44 -19.78 11.10
N ILE A 397 7.76 -20.69 10.41
CA ILE A 397 6.59 -21.40 10.92
C ILE A 397 6.84 -22.92 10.88
N GLU A 398 5.94 -23.67 11.51
CA GLU A 398 5.98 -25.13 11.44
C GLU A 398 5.56 -25.64 10.06
N PRO A 399 6.11 -26.79 9.62
CA PRO A 399 5.76 -27.36 8.32
C PRO A 399 4.28 -27.74 8.25
N ARG A 400 3.56 -27.24 7.24
CA ARG A 400 2.23 -27.72 6.90
C ARG A 400 2.39 -28.77 5.80
N LYS A 401 1.77 -29.96 5.91
CA LYS A 401 1.90 -31.01 4.88
C LYS A 401 1.49 -30.44 3.51
N PRO A 402 2.39 -30.42 2.50
CA PRO A 402 2.02 -29.99 1.16
C PRO A 402 1.23 -31.09 0.45
N VAL A 403 0.18 -30.70 -0.30
CA VAL A 403 -0.49 -31.57 -1.27
C VAL A 403 0.44 -31.69 -2.48
N VAL A 404 0.92 -32.90 -2.75
CA VAL A 404 1.85 -33.20 -3.85
C VAL A 404 1.08 -33.21 -5.17
N ARG A 405 1.50 -32.40 -6.17
CA ARG A 405 1.02 -32.49 -7.56
C ARG A 405 1.95 -33.40 -8.40
N PRO A 406 1.42 -34.38 -9.15
CA PRO A 406 2.21 -35.20 -10.08
C PRO A 406 2.31 -34.59 -11.51
N PRO A 407 3.39 -34.85 -12.28
CA PRO A 407 3.58 -34.29 -13.63
C PRO A 407 3.09 -35.16 -14.82
N SER A 408 2.64 -34.42 -15.86
CA SER A 408 2.60 -34.61 -17.35
C SER A 408 2.12 -35.90 -18.05
N VAL A 409 1.16 -35.75 -19.01
CA VAL A 409 1.17 -36.44 -20.34
C VAL A 409 0.50 -35.53 -21.43
N PRO A 410 0.98 -35.50 -22.70
CA PRO A 410 0.74 -34.41 -23.67
C PRO A 410 -0.42 -34.54 -24.70
N GLU A 411 -1.30 -35.54 -24.63
CA GLU A 411 -2.30 -35.81 -25.71
C GLU A 411 -3.74 -35.33 -25.44
N GLN A 412 -4.01 -34.70 -24.29
CA GLN A 412 -5.39 -34.51 -23.79
C GLN A 412 -6.13 -33.25 -24.28
N LEU A 413 -5.49 -32.35 -25.05
CA LEU A 413 -6.12 -31.07 -25.47
C LEU A 413 -6.78 -31.11 -26.86
N ARG A 414 -6.53 -32.15 -27.67
CA ARG A 414 -7.12 -32.26 -29.02
C ARG A 414 -8.64 -32.40 -28.95
N GLY A 415 -9.36 -31.53 -29.65
CA GLY A 415 -10.81 -31.51 -29.75
C GLY A 415 -11.53 -30.81 -28.60
N LEU A 416 -10.79 -30.26 -27.60
CA LEU A 416 -11.38 -29.57 -26.46
C LEU A 416 -12.08 -28.28 -26.91
N ARG A 417 -13.38 -28.12 -26.60
CA ARG A 417 -14.13 -26.91 -26.97
C ARG A 417 -13.93 -25.82 -25.91
N VAL A 418 -13.28 -24.73 -26.28
CA VAL A 418 -12.95 -23.62 -25.37
C VAL A 418 -13.82 -22.41 -25.70
N CYS A 419 -14.59 -21.91 -24.74
CA CYS A 419 -15.21 -20.59 -24.83
C CYS A 419 -14.22 -19.55 -24.32
N LEU A 420 -13.71 -18.69 -25.20
CA LEU A 420 -12.75 -17.64 -24.85
C LEU A 420 -13.45 -16.28 -24.88
N VAL A 421 -13.35 -15.52 -23.80
CA VAL A 421 -13.95 -14.18 -23.68
C VAL A 421 -12.89 -13.17 -23.25
N ASP A 422 -12.62 -12.17 -24.08
CA ASP A 422 -11.66 -11.09 -23.79
C ASP A 422 -12.08 -9.85 -24.60
N ASP A 423 -12.09 -8.67 -23.97
CA ASP A 423 -12.52 -7.42 -24.62
C ASP A 423 -11.44 -6.84 -25.55
N ASP A 424 -10.18 -7.25 -25.36
CA ASP A 424 -9.08 -6.88 -26.25
C ASP A 424 -8.99 -7.82 -27.45
N ALA A 425 -9.30 -7.29 -28.64
CA ALA A 425 -9.29 -8.04 -29.88
C ALA A 425 -7.91 -8.63 -30.25
N SER A 426 -6.81 -8.05 -29.77
CA SER A 426 -5.47 -8.58 -30.01
C SER A 426 -5.18 -9.77 -29.09
N VAL A 427 -5.51 -9.65 -27.80
CA VAL A 427 -5.39 -10.75 -26.83
C VAL A 427 -6.32 -11.91 -27.20
N LEU A 428 -7.56 -11.62 -27.61
CA LEU A 428 -8.54 -12.60 -28.07
C LEU A 428 -8.01 -13.41 -29.25
N ARG A 429 -7.50 -12.74 -30.29
CA ARG A 429 -6.91 -13.41 -31.48
C ARG A 429 -5.67 -14.23 -31.13
N ALA A 430 -4.76 -13.67 -30.33
CA ALA A 430 -3.51 -14.33 -30.02
C ALA A 430 -3.72 -15.58 -29.13
N THR A 431 -4.65 -15.51 -28.17
CA THR A 431 -5.02 -16.65 -27.32
C THR A 431 -5.77 -17.71 -28.11
N SER A 432 -6.67 -17.30 -29.02
CA SER A 432 -7.37 -18.24 -29.92
C SER A 432 -6.39 -19.04 -30.78
N ALA A 433 -5.47 -18.35 -31.45
CA ALA A 433 -4.46 -18.98 -32.30
C ALA A 433 -3.57 -19.98 -31.51
N LEU A 434 -3.19 -19.63 -30.28
CA LEU A 434 -2.41 -20.52 -29.41
C LEU A 434 -3.18 -21.80 -29.04
N LEU A 435 -4.45 -21.66 -28.67
CA LEU A 435 -5.31 -22.78 -28.28
C LEU A 435 -5.66 -23.69 -29.47
N GLU A 436 -6.00 -23.12 -30.63
CA GLU A 436 -6.24 -23.86 -31.88
C GLU A 436 -5.01 -24.66 -32.29
N LYS A 437 -3.82 -24.09 -32.12
CA LYS A 437 -2.54 -24.78 -32.38
C LYS A 437 -2.30 -25.95 -31.43
N TRP A 438 -2.81 -25.91 -30.20
CA TRP A 438 -2.82 -27.05 -29.29
C TRP A 438 -3.89 -28.10 -29.62
N GLY A 439 -4.72 -27.84 -30.63
CA GLY A 439 -5.77 -28.73 -31.12
C GLY A 439 -7.14 -28.48 -30.49
N CYS A 440 -7.32 -27.39 -29.74
CA CYS A 440 -8.63 -26.99 -29.21
C CYS A 440 -9.53 -26.42 -30.32
N VAL A 441 -10.85 -26.48 -30.12
CA VAL A 441 -11.85 -25.76 -30.92
C VAL A 441 -12.26 -24.53 -30.14
N VAL A 442 -11.89 -23.34 -30.60
CA VAL A 442 -12.12 -22.09 -29.85
C VAL A 442 -13.37 -21.37 -30.36
N GLU A 443 -14.21 -20.96 -29.43
CA GLU A 443 -15.34 -20.06 -29.66
C GLU A 443 -15.02 -18.73 -28.97
N ALA A 444 -14.62 -17.73 -29.76
CA ALA A 444 -14.12 -16.45 -29.26
C ALA A 444 -15.21 -15.37 -29.23
N HIS A 445 -15.34 -14.69 -28.09
CA HIS A 445 -16.34 -13.64 -27.84
C HIS A 445 -15.65 -12.37 -27.33
N SER A 446 -15.99 -11.21 -27.91
CA SER A 446 -15.42 -9.91 -27.53
C SER A 446 -16.17 -9.20 -26.41
N ASP A 447 -17.37 -9.67 -26.07
CA ASP A 447 -18.09 -9.25 -24.89
C ASP A 447 -18.68 -10.48 -24.18
N GLY A 448 -18.81 -10.41 -22.85
CA GLY A 448 -19.35 -11.52 -22.07
C GLY A 448 -20.88 -11.58 -22.03
N LEU A 449 -21.57 -10.74 -22.82
CA LEU A 449 -23.03 -10.61 -22.76
C LEU A 449 -23.71 -11.64 -23.64
N ASN A 450 -24.71 -12.35 -23.09
CA ASN A 450 -25.51 -13.33 -23.84
C ASN A 450 -24.68 -14.39 -24.57
N VAL A 451 -23.48 -14.70 -24.06
CA VAL A 451 -22.61 -15.72 -24.64
C VAL A 451 -23.27 -17.09 -24.47
N THR A 452 -23.63 -17.71 -25.58
CA THR A 452 -24.18 -19.07 -25.61
C THR A 452 -23.17 -20.02 -26.22
N SER A 453 -22.47 -20.80 -25.39
CA SER A 453 -21.42 -21.71 -25.88
C SER A 453 -21.67 -23.17 -25.54
N GLY A 454 -21.33 -24.04 -26.49
CA GLY A 454 -21.30 -25.48 -26.33
C GLY A 454 -20.05 -26.03 -25.62
N CYS A 455 -19.25 -25.18 -24.96
CA CYS A 455 -17.89 -25.46 -24.55
C CYS A 455 -17.71 -26.50 -23.42
N ASP A 456 -16.53 -27.10 -23.40
CA ASP A 456 -16.03 -27.96 -22.33
C ASP A 456 -15.34 -27.14 -21.23
N ILE A 457 -14.71 -26.02 -21.57
CA ILE A 457 -14.05 -25.11 -20.62
C ILE A 457 -14.26 -23.64 -21.02
N ILE A 458 -14.32 -22.75 -20.01
CA ILE A 458 -14.43 -21.31 -20.19
C ILE A 458 -13.11 -20.64 -19.80
N ILE A 459 -12.61 -19.73 -20.64
CA ILE A 459 -11.48 -18.85 -20.36
C ILE A 459 -11.99 -17.42 -20.52
N ALA A 460 -12.02 -16.63 -19.45
CA ALA A 460 -12.51 -15.25 -19.50
C ALA A 460 -11.46 -14.27 -18.96
N ASP A 461 -11.37 -13.07 -19.52
CA ASP A 461 -10.74 -11.96 -18.82
C ASP A 461 -11.61 -11.53 -17.63
N PHE A 462 -10.98 -11.05 -16.56
CA PHE A 462 -11.73 -10.54 -15.41
C PHE A 462 -12.47 -9.23 -15.77
N ASP A 463 -11.80 -8.35 -16.52
CA ASP A 463 -12.26 -7.01 -16.85
C ASP A 463 -12.85 -6.97 -18.28
N LEU A 464 -14.10 -7.39 -18.45
CA LEU A 464 -14.78 -7.37 -19.77
C LEU A 464 -15.44 -6.01 -20.06
N GLY A 465 -14.63 -4.95 -20.00
CA GLY A 465 -15.10 -3.56 -20.16
C GLY A 465 -16.06 -3.09 -19.05
N THR A 466 -17.04 -2.25 -19.40
CA THR A 466 -17.94 -1.59 -18.44
C THR A 466 -19.25 -2.33 -18.16
N LYS A 467 -19.50 -3.46 -18.80
CA LYS A 467 -20.84 -4.07 -18.84
C LYS A 467 -21.03 -5.20 -17.84
N ILE A 468 -20.09 -6.14 -17.77
CA ILE A 468 -20.08 -7.26 -16.80
C ILE A 468 -18.64 -7.67 -16.50
N SER A 469 -18.43 -8.37 -15.38
CA SER A 469 -17.16 -9.02 -15.05
C SER A 469 -17.04 -10.41 -15.68
N GLY A 470 -15.81 -10.91 -15.83
CA GLY A 470 -15.55 -12.28 -16.26
C GLY A 470 -16.20 -13.34 -15.37
N ALA A 471 -16.30 -13.07 -14.06
CA ALA A 471 -16.97 -13.97 -13.11
C ALA A 471 -18.49 -14.06 -13.38
N GLU A 472 -19.14 -12.91 -13.67
CA GLU A 472 -20.56 -12.88 -14.04
C GLU A 472 -20.81 -13.57 -15.39
N CYS A 473 -19.91 -13.39 -16.36
CA CYS A 473 -19.95 -14.12 -17.64
C CYS A 473 -19.89 -15.64 -17.42
N ILE A 474 -18.96 -16.12 -16.59
CA ILE A 474 -18.83 -17.55 -16.28
C ILE A 474 -20.10 -18.08 -15.60
N ALA A 475 -20.66 -17.33 -14.64
CA ALA A 475 -21.88 -17.70 -13.95
C ALA A 475 -23.07 -17.83 -14.91
N ALA A 476 -23.21 -16.89 -15.86
CA ALA A 476 -24.27 -16.91 -16.87
C ALA A 476 -24.16 -18.14 -17.80
N ILE A 477 -22.95 -18.46 -18.28
CA ILE A 477 -22.72 -19.64 -19.13
C ILE A 477 -23.02 -20.93 -18.36
N ARG A 478 -22.60 -21.03 -17.09
CA ARG A 478 -22.90 -22.20 -16.24
C ARG A 478 -24.39 -22.37 -15.99
N GLN A 479 -25.10 -21.29 -15.72
CA GLN A 479 -26.56 -21.31 -15.53
C GLN A 479 -27.27 -21.83 -16.78
N GLN A 480 -26.86 -21.38 -17.96
CA GLN A 480 -27.42 -21.84 -19.23
C GLN A 480 -27.11 -23.32 -19.49
N ARG A 481 -25.90 -23.77 -19.16
CA ARG A 481 -25.44 -25.14 -19.40
C ARG A 481 -26.06 -26.15 -18.43
N GLY A 482 -26.51 -25.71 -17.26
CA GLY A 482 -27.10 -26.57 -16.24
C GLY A 482 -26.09 -27.42 -15.46
N TRP A 483 -24.79 -27.15 -15.60
CA TRP A 483 -23.71 -27.80 -14.85
C TRP A 483 -22.53 -26.85 -14.63
N GLN A 484 -21.66 -27.17 -13.66
CA GLN A 484 -20.48 -26.37 -13.32
C GLN A 484 -19.36 -26.59 -14.35
N VAL A 485 -19.49 -25.95 -15.51
CA VAL A 485 -18.44 -25.95 -16.54
C VAL A 485 -17.13 -25.44 -15.93
N PRO A 486 -16.02 -26.17 -16.07
CA PRO A 486 -14.70 -25.71 -15.66
C PRO A 486 -14.38 -24.35 -16.25
N ALA A 487 -13.82 -23.47 -15.43
CA ALA A 487 -13.60 -22.10 -15.83
C ALA A 487 -12.29 -21.55 -15.27
N MET A 488 -11.70 -20.65 -16.03
CA MET A 488 -10.53 -19.89 -15.60
C MET A 488 -10.65 -18.42 -16.00
N ILE A 489 -10.14 -17.58 -15.11
CA ILE A 489 -10.05 -16.14 -15.28
C ILE A 489 -8.58 -15.79 -15.52
N MET A 490 -8.33 -15.07 -16.61
CA MET A 490 -7.10 -14.31 -16.79
C MET A 490 -7.35 -12.92 -16.20
N THR A 491 -6.40 -12.37 -15.44
CA THR A 491 -6.61 -11.06 -14.81
C THR A 491 -5.36 -10.22 -14.81
N GLY A 492 -5.52 -8.92 -15.02
CA GLY A 492 -4.48 -7.94 -14.72
C GLY A 492 -4.41 -7.55 -13.24
N HIS A 493 -5.37 -7.96 -12.43
CA HIS A 493 -5.43 -7.61 -11.02
C HIS A 493 -4.67 -8.63 -10.15
N GLU A 494 -4.47 -8.30 -8.87
CA GLU A 494 -3.89 -9.24 -7.90
C GLU A 494 -4.69 -10.54 -7.86
N ILE A 495 -4.02 -11.67 -8.09
CA ILE A 495 -4.63 -13.00 -8.18
C ILE A 495 -5.44 -13.31 -6.92
N GLU A 496 -4.91 -12.98 -5.74
CA GLU A 496 -5.49 -13.27 -4.43
C GLU A 496 -6.80 -12.50 -4.20
N ARG A 497 -6.87 -11.24 -4.65
CA ARG A 497 -8.11 -10.45 -4.59
C ARG A 497 -9.20 -11.07 -5.46
N ILE A 498 -8.84 -11.48 -6.67
CA ILE A 498 -9.79 -12.14 -7.57
C ILE A 498 -10.20 -13.50 -7.01
N ARG A 499 -9.26 -14.30 -6.49
CA ARG A 499 -9.54 -15.59 -5.83
C ARG A 499 -10.53 -15.45 -4.68
N ARG A 500 -10.43 -14.43 -3.84
CA ARG A 500 -11.44 -14.16 -2.78
C ARG A 500 -12.82 -13.82 -3.35
N LEU A 501 -12.88 -13.08 -4.45
CA LEU A 501 -14.14 -12.75 -5.13
C LEU A 501 -14.80 -13.97 -5.79
N VAL A 502 -13.99 -14.95 -6.21
CA VAL A 502 -14.46 -16.17 -6.89
C VAL A 502 -14.29 -17.45 -6.06
N GLU A 503 -14.02 -17.33 -4.77
CA GLU A 503 -13.64 -18.46 -3.89
C GLU A 503 -14.75 -19.51 -3.79
N SER A 504 -16.00 -19.07 -3.86
CA SER A 504 -17.19 -19.92 -3.86
C SER A 504 -17.52 -20.54 -5.22
N LEU A 505 -16.79 -20.18 -6.28
CA LEU A 505 -17.16 -20.49 -7.66
C LEU A 505 -16.29 -21.55 -8.34
N ASP A 506 -15.27 -22.13 -7.67
CA ASP A 506 -14.36 -23.12 -8.29
C ASP A 506 -13.83 -22.65 -9.67
N ILE A 507 -13.16 -21.49 -9.65
CA ILE A 507 -12.59 -20.83 -10.83
C ILE A 507 -11.09 -20.67 -10.65
N TRP A 508 -10.31 -21.07 -11.68
CA TRP A 508 -8.87 -20.87 -11.71
C TRP A 508 -8.52 -19.43 -12.06
N VAL A 509 -7.46 -18.89 -11.47
CA VAL A 509 -7.05 -17.49 -11.71
C VAL A 509 -5.59 -17.45 -12.16
N LEU A 510 -5.33 -16.83 -13.32
CA LEU A 510 -4.01 -16.61 -13.91
C LEU A 510 -3.73 -15.10 -14.08
N ALA A 511 -2.51 -14.65 -13.75
CA ALA A 511 -2.12 -13.25 -13.94
C ALA A 511 -1.63 -12.98 -15.36
N LYS A 512 -2.15 -11.91 -15.99
CA LYS A 512 -1.65 -11.36 -17.25
C LYS A 512 -0.31 -10.62 -17.05
N PRO A 513 0.61 -10.63 -18.04
CA PRO A 513 0.68 -11.56 -19.17
C PRO A 513 0.84 -13.00 -18.73
N VAL A 514 0.00 -13.87 -19.31
CA VAL A 514 -0.01 -15.31 -19.05
C VAL A 514 1.03 -15.97 -19.94
N ARG A 515 1.86 -16.84 -19.38
CA ARG A 515 2.83 -17.61 -20.18
C ARG A 515 2.15 -18.82 -20.82
N PRO A 516 2.40 -19.14 -22.10
CA PRO A 516 1.82 -20.32 -22.75
C PRO A 516 2.01 -21.64 -21.99
N PRO A 517 3.19 -21.96 -21.40
CA PRO A 517 3.34 -23.19 -20.62
C PRO A 517 2.47 -23.24 -19.36
N GLU A 518 2.21 -22.08 -18.74
CA GLU A 518 1.39 -21.95 -17.54
C GLU A 518 -0.09 -22.13 -17.85
N LEU A 519 -0.57 -21.46 -18.91
CA LEU A 519 -1.92 -21.66 -19.45
C LEU A 519 -2.17 -23.14 -19.81
N ARG A 520 -1.20 -23.76 -20.50
CA ARG A 520 -1.29 -25.17 -20.89
C ARG A 520 -1.33 -26.11 -19.69
N ALA A 521 -0.54 -25.85 -18.65
CA ALA A 521 -0.51 -26.67 -17.45
C ALA A 521 -1.86 -26.65 -16.72
N VAL A 522 -2.48 -25.47 -16.57
CA VAL A 522 -3.79 -25.34 -15.92
C VAL A 522 -4.88 -25.99 -16.76
N LEU A 523 -4.87 -25.80 -18.09
CA LEU A 523 -5.81 -26.48 -19.00
C LEU A 523 -5.75 -28.00 -18.86
N LEU A 524 -4.55 -28.57 -18.82
CA LEU A 524 -4.36 -30.02 -18.64
C LEU A 524 -4.86 -30.50 -17.27
N GLU A 525 -4.69 -29.71 -16.20
CA GLU A 525 -5.23 -30.03 -14.87
C GLU A 525 -6.76 -30.03 -14.89
N GLN A 526 -7.39 -29.07 -15.57
CA GLN A 526 -8.84 -29.01 -15.71
C GLN A 526 -9.42 -30.15 -16.53
N VAL A 527 -8.78 -30.54 -17.63
CA VAL A 527 -9.22 -31.68 -18.44
C VAL A 527 -9.17 -33.00 -17.64
N LYS A 528 -8.18 -33.18 -16.76
CA LYS A 528 -8.13 -34.35 -15.87
C LYS A 528 -9.31 -34.39 -14.90
N VAL A 529 -9.59 -33.28 -14.24
CA VAL A 529 -10.74 -33.17 -13.30
C VAL A 529 -12.06 -33.45 -14.02
N MET A 530 -12.22 -32.97 -15.26
CA MET A 530 -13.39 -33.27 -16.09
C MET A 530 -13.54 -34.76 -16.41
N ALA A 531 -12.44 -35.44 -16.73
CA ALA A 531 -12.44 -36.86 -17.05
C ALA A 531 -12.82 -37.71 -15.83
N GLU A 532 -12.36 -37.32 -14.64
CA GLU A 532 -12.70 -37.98 -13.37
C GLU A 532 -14.17 -37.80 -12.98
N GLN A 533 -14.76 -36.62 -13.26
CA GLN A 533 -16.18 -36.35 -13.01
C GLN A 533 -17.13 -37.03 -14.03
N ARG A 534 -16.64 -37.37 -15.23
CA ARG A 534 -17.41 -38.08 -16.27
C ARG A 534 -17.22 -39.60 -16.26
N ALA A 535 -16.35 -40.14 -15.41
CA ALA A 535 -16.21 -41.59 -15.26
C ALA A 535 -17.46 -42.16 -14.56
N PRO A 536 -18.12 -43.19 -15.13
CA PRO A 536 -19.28 -43.80 -14.48
C PRO A 536 -18.83 -44.37 -13.12
N MET A 537 -19.57 -44.07 -12.06
CA MET A 537 -19.54 -44.85 -10.82
C MET A 537 -19.85 -46.30 -11.19
N LEU A 538 -18.81 -47.12 -11.34
CA LEU A 538 -18.89 -48.58 -11.43
C LEU A 538 -18.92 -49.17 -10.02
#